data_AF-A0A540W200-F1
#
_entry.id   AF-A0A540W200-F1
#
_cell.length_a   1.000
_cell.length_b   1.000
_cell.length_c   1.000
_cell.angle_alpha   90.00
_cell.angle_beta   90.00
_cell.angle_gamma   90.00
#
_symmetry.space_group_name_H-M   'P 1'
#
loop_
_entity.id
_entity.type
_entity.pdbx_description
1 polymer ?
#
loop_
_entity_poly.entity_id
_entity_poly.type
_entity_poly.pdbx_seq_one_letter_code
_entity_poly.pdbx_strand_id
1 'polypeptide(L)'
;MVRTGTSRLAVTLAAAAVALTALTAAAPAADAGVTGADHPARLASVSGSARIFYAFRPNDEIRFTVDAQAAPYTRGFPGTQIKDGLPTDARGTVHFSHRVVGSSEVHTADAAVDCLVTGDRVATVTAVITKSDVMPVGQRVGLSIYHGPGHGNDRLGFSWGVGNLDVDADGKPVQPVVGTCMAPAPFAPVVDGGFAVHPADLEVR
;
A
#
# COMPACT_ATOMS: atom_id res chain seq x y z
N MET A 1 3.89 54.06 -38.36
CA MET A 1 5.02 55.03 -38.27
C MET A 1 6.24 54.29 -37.74
N VAL A 2 7.26 54.15 -38.59
CA VAL A 2 8.60 53.64 -38.28
C VAL A 2 9.48 54.81 -37.82
N ARG A 3 10.35 54.60 -36.83
CA ARG A 3 11.66 55.28 -36.63
C ARG A 3 12.37 54.62 -35.43
N THR A 4 13.29 53.67 -35.65
CA THR A 4 14.75 53.81 -35.87
C THR A 4 15.55 54.27 -34.66
N GLY A 5 16.47 53.40 -34.23
CA GLY A 5 17.67 53.74 -33.47
C GLY A 5 18.81 52.80 -33.87
N THR A 6 19.59 53.20 -34.89
CA THR A 6 20.92 52.67 -35.27
C THR A 6 21.97 53.25 -34.29
N SER A 7 23.11 52.65 -33.97
CA SER A 7 24.22 52.17 -34.82
C SER A 7 25.21 51.39 -33.92
N ARG A 8 25.98 50.41 -34.41
CA ARG A 8 27.33 50.61 -35.00
C ARG A 8 27.73 49.36 -35.79
N LEU A 9 28.26 49.58 -36.99
CA LEU A 9 29.00 48.61 -37.80
C LEU A 9 30.46 48.48 -37.31
N ALA A 10 31.00 47.26 -37.40
CA ALA A 10 32.32 47.01 -37.96
C ALA A 10 32.40 45.55 -38.44
N VAL A 11 32.79 45.39 -39.70
CA VAL A 11 33.02 44.14 -40.43
C VAL A 11 34.50 43.82 -40.39
N THR A 12 34.90 42.56 -40.20
CA THR A 12 36.09 41.98 -40.84
C THR A 12 35.97 40.47 -41.01
N LEU A 13 36.52 40.01 -42.14
CA LEU A 13 36.33 38.74 -42.81
C LEU A 13 37.16 37.56 -42.25
N ALA A 14 36.60 36.37 -42.50
CA ALA A 14 37.22 35.11 -42.99
C ALA A 14 38.32 34.40 -42.17
N ALA A 15 38.06 33.12 -41.85
CA ALA A 15 38.75 31.99 -42.49
C ALA A 15 38.02 30.67 -42.19
N ALA A 16 37.76 29.90 -43.24
CA ALA A 16 37.28 28.52 -43.14
C ALA A 16 38.42 27.58 -42.73
N ALA A 17 38.15 26.66 -41.81
CA ALA A 17 38.94 25.45 -41.63
C ALA A 17 37.97 24.28 -41.43
N VAL A 18 37.90 23.43 -42.46
CA VAL A 18 37.26 22.11 -42.43
C VAL A 18 38.16 21.19 -41.60
N ALA A 19 37.63 20.57 -40.57
CA ALA A 19 38.29 19.45 -39.89
C ALA A 19 37.25 18.37 -39.56
N LEU A 20 37.45 17.20 -40.18
CA LEU A 20 36.74 15.95 -39.92
C LEU A 20 36.92 15.51 -38.47
N THR A 21 35.84 15.14 -37.78
CA THR A 21 35.92 14.31 -36.57
C THR A 21 34.81 13.24 -36.53
N ALA A 22 35.27 12.00 -36.73
CA ALA A 22 34.81 10.69 -36.27
C ALA A 22 33.30 10.44 -36.05
N LEU A 23 32.74 9.53 -36.86
CA LEU A 23 31.59 8.70 -36.48
C LEU A 23 32.00 7.80 -35.31
N THR A 24 31.51 8.07 -34.10
CA THR A 24 31.55 7.08 -33.01
C THR A 24 30.39 6.10 -33.21
N ALA A 25 30.72 4.85 -33.56
CA ALA A 25 29.79 3.74 -33.52
C ALA A 25 29.27 3.58 -32.08
N ALA A 26 27.96 3.71 -31.88
CA ALA A 26 27.31 3.38 -30.63
C ALA A 26 27.37 1.86 -30.45
N ALA A 27 28.20 1.40 -29.52
CA ALA A 27 28.15 0.02 -29.05
C ALA A 27 26.84 -0.20 -28.27
N PRO A 28 26.18 -1.37 -28.39
CA PRO A 28 25.04 -1.68 -27.54
C PRO A 28 25.52 -1.72 -26.09
N ALA A 29 24.86 -0.99 -25.21
CA ALA A 29 25.05 -1.14 -23.78
C ALA A 29 24.67 -2.59 -23.43
N ALA A 30 25.67 -3.36 -23.00
CA ALA A 30 25.43 -4.65 -22.38
C ALA A 30 24.53 -4.43 -21.16
N ASP A 31 23.38 -5.09 -21.16
CA ASP A 31 22.48 -5.16 -20.02
C ASP A 31 23.28 -5.77 -18.87
N ALA A 32 23.71 -4.93 -17.93
CA ALA A 32 24.36 -5.39 -16.72
C ALA A 32 23.27 -6.05 -15.88
N GLY A 33 23.04 -7.33 -16.13
CA GLY A 33 22.22 -8.19 -15.30
C GLY A 33 22.64 -7.97 -13.85
N VAL A 34 21.70 -7.45 -13.06
CA VAL A 34 21.87 -7.28 -11.62
C VAL A 34 21.85 -8.68 -11.03
N THR A 35 23.01 -9.34 -11.00
CA THR A 35 23.26 -10.42 -10.04
C THR A 35 23.47 -9.76 -8.69
N GLY A 36 22.34 -9.41 -8.05
CA GLY A 36 22.33 -8.94 -6.67
C GLY A 36 22.72 -10.09 -5.76
N ALA A 37 23.73 -9.85 -4.93
CA ALA A 37 24.27 -10.76 -3.93
C ALA A 37 23.20 -11.45 -3.07
N ASP A 38 23.51 -12.68 -2.63
CA ASP A 38 22.75 -13.56 -1.72
C ASP A 38 22.46 -12.92 -0.35
N HIS A 39 21.69 -11.83 -0.32
CA HIS A 39 20.89 -11.53 0.86
C HIS A 39 19.64 -12.39 0.79
N PRO A 40 19.25 -13.09 1.88
CA PRO A 40 17.95 -13.76 1.90
C PRO A 40 16.89 -12.73 1.49
N ALA A 41 16.11 -13.08 0.46
CA ALA A 41 15.08 -12.19 -0.08
C ALA A 41 14.22 -11.71 1.10
N ARG A 42 14.15 -10.39 1.28
CA ARG A 42 13.39 -9.83 2.40
C ARG A 42 11.92 -10.13 2.14
N LEU A 43 11.30 -10.91 3.03
CA LEU A 43 9.88 -11.19 3.00
C LEU A 43 9.07 -9.88 2.99
N ALA A 44 7.96 -9.88 2.25
CA ALA A 44 7.04 -8.76 2.27
C ALA A 44 6.57 -8.47 3.69
N SER A 45 6.45 -7.19 4.04
CA SER A 45 5.90 -6.78 5.33
C SER A 45 5.21 -5.43 5.26
N VAL A 46 4.31 -5.20 6.20
CA VAL A 46 3.74 -3.89 6.48
C VAL A 46 3.68 -3.66 7.97
N SER A 47 4.14 -2.51 8.42
CA SER A 47 4.07 -2.14 9.83
C SER A 47 3.79 -0.65 10.02
N GLY A 48 3.21 -0.28 11.15
CA GLY A 48 3.02 1.12 11.51
C GLY A 48 1.78 1.36 12.36
N SER A 49 1.62 2.61 12.77
CA SER A 49 0.45 3.08 13.50
C SER A 49 0.03 4.44 12.96
N ALA A 50 -1.24 4.58 12.64
CA ALA A 50 -1.77 5.77 12.00
C ALA A 50 -3.19 6.09 12.45
N ARG A 51 -3.49 7.38 12.58
CA ARG A 51 -4.86 7.91 12.65
C ARG A 51 -5.31 8.27 11.25
N ILE A 52 -6.52 7.89 10.90
CA ILE A 52 -7.13 8.23 9.62
C ILE A 52 -8.12 9.39 9.77
N PHE A 53 -8.35 10.11 8.68
CA PHE A 53 -9.54 10.93 8.51
C PHE A 53 -10.62 10.11 7.81
N TYR A 54 -11.76 9.95 8.47
CA TYR A 54 -12.92 9.26 7.89
C TYR A 54 -14.06 10.25 7.69
N ALA A 55 -14.37 10.56 6.42
CA ALA A 55 -15.31 11.63 6.07
C ALA A 55 -16.72 11.47 6.67
N PHE A 56 -17.15 10.25 6.95
CA PHE A 56 -18.46 9.96 7.54
C PHE A 56 -18.48 10.11 9.07
N ARG A 57 -17.31 10.26 9.69
CA ARG A 57 -17.10 10.51 11.13
C ARG A 57 -15.92 11.49 11.31
N PRO A 58 -16.03 12.72 10.77
CA PRO A 58 -14.88 13.59 10.55
C PRO A 58 -14.21 14.08 11.84
N ASN A 59 -14.94 14.02 12.96
CA ASN A 59 -14.43 14.44 14.26
C ASN A 59 -13.91 13.27 15.11
N ASP A 60 -14.23 12.02 14.75
CA ASP A 60 -13.86 10.87 15.56
C ASP A 60 -12.36 10.55 15.43
N GLU A 61 -11.79 9.95 16.47
CA GLU A 61 -10.42 9.45 16.39
C GLU A 61 -10.45 7.96 16.05
N ILE A 62 -9.99 7.63 14.85
CA ILE A 62 -9.89 6.25 14.37
C ILE A 62 -8.43 5.93 14.11
N ARG A 63 -7.86 4.99 14.88
CA ARG A 63 -6.46 4.58 14.78
C ARG A 63 -6.34 3.11 14.42
N PHE A 64 -5.37 2.81 13.58
CA PHE A 64 -4.96 1.47 13.19
C PHE A 64 -3.50 1.28 13.53
N THR A 65 -3.16 0.12 14.08
CA THR A 65 -1.80 -0.38 14.21
C THR A 65 -1.73 -1.71 13.48
N VAL A 66 -0.76 -1.85 12.60
CA VAL A 66 -0.56 -3.06 11.79
C VAL A 66 0.88 -3.49 11.97
N ASP A 67 1.08 -4.78 12.12
CA ASP A 67 2.39 -5.43 12.03
C ASP A 67 2.17 -6.79 11.36
N ALA A 68 2.57 -6.91 10.10
CA ALA A 68 2.33 -8.08 9.27
C ALA A 68 3.58 -8.44 8.48
N GLN A 69 3.88 -9.73 8.41
CA GLN A 69 4.98 -10.25 7.61
C GLN A 69 4.50 -11.47 6.84
N ALA A 70 4.91 -11.58 5.58
CA ALA A 70 4.69 -12.76 4.76
C ALA A 70 5.27 -13.99 5.45
N ALA A 71 4.55 -15.10 5.34
CA ALA A 71 4.94 -16.42 5.79
C ALA A 71 4.44 -17.43 4.74
N PRO A 72 4.94 -17.38 3.50
CA PRO A 72 4.42 -18.19 2.40
C PRO A 72 4.42 -19.67 2.75
N TYR A 73 3.38 -20.39 2.35
CA TYR A 73 3.28 -21.84 2.49
C TYR A 73 3.50 -22.35 3.93
N THR A 74 2.92 -21.67 4.92
CA THR A 74 3.09 -22.05 6.34
C THR A 74 1.82 -22.57 6.99
N ARG A 75 0.64 -22.37 6.37
CA ARG A 75 -0.63 -22.75 6.97
C ARG A 75 -1.61 -23.28 5.93
N GLY A 76 -1.96 -24.56 6.06
CA GLY A 76 -3.01 -25.17 5.24
C GLY A 76 -4.31 -24.34 5.23
N PHE A 77 -5.01 -24.39 4.10
CA PHE A 77 -6.21 -23.58 3.90
C PHE A 77 -7.46 -24.35 4.39
N PRO A 78 -8.13 -23.91 5.47
CA PRO A 78 -9.21 -24.67 6.09
C PRO A 78 -10.34 -25.03 5.13
N GLY A 79 -10.87 -26.25 5.25
CA GLY A 79 -11.96 -26.74 4.40
C GLY A 79 -11.56 -27.11 2.96
N THR A 80 -10.25 -27.17 2.66
CA THR A 80 -9.74 -27.53 1.33
C THR A 80 -8.67 -28.63 1.40
N GLN A 81 -8.20 -29.08 0.24
CA GLN A 81 -7.08 -30.03 0.13
C GLN A 81 -5.70 -29.36 0.16
N ILE A 82 -5.63 -28.04 0.29
CA ILE A 82 -4.36 -27.28 0.33
C ILE A 82 -3.74 -27.43 1.72
N LYS A 83 -2.75 -28.32 1.85
CA LYS A 83 -2.10 -28.64 3.13
C LYS A 83 -0.93 -27.72 3.46
N ASP A 84 -0.18 -27.35 2.42
CA ASP A 84 1.08 -26.62 2.56
C ASP A 84 0.85 -25.10 2.62
N GLY A 85 -0.37 -24.62 2.46
CA GLY A 85 -0.72 -23.20 2.50
C GLY A 85 -0.58 -22.47 1.16
N LEU A 86 -0.67 -21.14 1.21
CA LEU A 86 -0.70 -20.27 0.04
C LEU A 86 0.58 -19.40 -0.03
N PRO A 87 0.98 -18.93 -1.22
CA PRO A 87 2.09 -17.97 -1.33
C PRO A 87 1.80 -16.64 -0.61
N THR A 88 0.53 -16.37 -0.34
CA THR A 88 0.04 -15.16 0.33
C THR A 88 -0.13 -15.33 1.84
N ASP A 89 0.19 -16.50 2.39
CA ASP A 89 0.12 -16.74 3.84
C ASP A 89 0.96 -15.70 4.58
N ALA A 90 0.46 -15.23 5.73
CA ALA A 90 1.13 -14.25 6.55
C ALA A 90 0.84 -14.46 8.03
N ARG A 91 1.63 -13.78 8.85
CA ARG A 91 1.47 -13.73 10.31
C ARG A 91 1.62 -12.30 10.80
N GLY A 92 1.08 -12.04 11.98
CA GLY A 92 1.15 -10.73 12.60
C GLY A 92 -0.17 -10.33 13.25
N THR A 93 -0.30 -9.04 13.54
CA THR A 93 -1.46 -8.48 14.24
C THR A 93 -1.96 -7.21 13.59
N VAL A 94 -3.26 -6.98 13.78
CA VAL A 94 -3.91 -5.71 13.53
C VAL A 94 -4.62 -5.32 14.82
N HIS A 95 -4.44 -4.08 15.23
CA HIS A 95 -5.23 -3.44 16.26
C HIS A 95 -5.92 -2.21 15.68
N PHE A 96 -7.18 -1.98 16.03
CA PHE A 96 -7.81 -0.71 15.74
C PHE A 96 -8.66 -0.22 16.89
N SER A 97 -8.76 1.10 17.00
CA SER A 97 -9.57 1.79 18.00
C SER A 97 -10.38 2.91 17.35
N HIS A 98 -11.58 3.12 17.87
CA HIS A 98 -12.49 4.18 17.45
C HIS A 98 -13.02 4.89 18.70
N ARG A 99 -12.51 6.09 18.96
CA ARG A 99 -13.07 7.01 19.96
C ARG A 99 -14.11 7.90 19.30
N VAL A 100 -15.33 7.86 19.82
CA VAL A 100 -16.43 8.70 19.35
C VAL A 100 -16.35 10.06 20.04
N VAL A 101 -16.18 11.14 19.27
CA VAL A 101 -16.11 12.48 19.87
C VAL A 101 -17.47 12.89 20.42
N GLY A 102 -17.46 13.45 21.64
CA GLY A 102 -18.67 13.77 22.40
C GLY A 102 -19.21 12.60 23.23
N SER A 103 -18.56 11.44 23.18
CA SER A 103 -18.82 10.28 24.03
C SER A 103 -17.55 9.91 24.81
N SER A 104 -17.72 9.19 25.92
CA SER A 104 -16.60 8.53 26.61
C SER A 104 -16.26 7.16 26.03
N GLU A 105 -16.99 6.72 25.00
CA GLU A 105 -16.84 5.41 24.38
C GLU A 105 -15.57 5.31 23.53
N VAL A 106 -14.85 4.20 23.70
CA VAL A 106 -13.73 3.80 22.85
C VAL A 106 -13.95 2.34 22.50
N HIS A 107 -14.20 2.09 21.22
CA HIS A 107 -14.31 0.74 20.69
C HIS A 107 -12.96 0.23 20.23
N THR A 108 -12.69 -1.05 20.41
CA THR A 108 -11.41 -1.65 20.06
C THR A 108 -11.57 -3.03 19.45
N ALA A 109 -10.60 -3.41 18.64
CA ALA A 109 -10.45 -4.79 18.23
C ALA A 109 -8.98 -5.15 18.03
N ASP A 110 -8.67 -6.42 18.32
CA ASP A 110 -7.44 -7.09 17.97
C ASP A 110 -7.76 -8.21 16.96
N ALA A 111 -6.87 -8.39 15.99
CA ALA A 111 -7.03 -9.39 14.95
C ALA A 111 -5.69 -10.03 14.59
N ALA A 112 -5.72 -11.32 14.24
CA ALA A 112 -4.56 -12.06 13.79
C ALA A 112 -4.49 -12.05 12.26
N VAL A 113 -3.37 -11.61 11.71
CA VAL A 113 -3.15 -11.57 10.25
C VAL A 113 -3.08 -12.99 9.71
N ASP A 114 -3.77 -13.23 8.60
CA ASP A 114 -3.79 -14.53 7.92
C ASP A 114 -3.39 -14.48 6.44
N CYS A 115 -3.34 -13.28 5.84
CA CYS A 115 -2.75 -13.02 4.53
C CYS A 115 -2.11 -11.63 4.43
N LEU A 116 -1.04 -11.55 3.64
CA LEU A 116 -0.42 -10.32 3.13
C LEU A 116 -0.09 -10.49 1.65
N VAL A 117 -0.46 -9.50 0.83
CA VAL A 117 0.03 -9.32 -0.53
C VAL A 117 0.51 -7.90 -0.70
N THR A 118 1.68 -7.69 -1.31
CA THR A 118 2.22 -6.37 -1.59
C THR A 118 2.37 -6.12 -3.08
N GLY A 119 2.24 -4.87 -3.49
CA GLY A 119 2.59 -4.40 -4.82
C GLY A 119 3.16 -2.99 -4.74
N ASP A 120 4.47 -2.85 -4.96
CA ASP A 120 5.23 -1.61 -4.77
C ASP A 120 4.94 -0.94 -3.40
N ARG A 121 4.10 0.08 -3.39
CA ARG A 121 3.76 0.87 -2.20
C ARG A 121 2.43 0.47 -1.55
N VAL A 122 1.76 -0.55 -2.06
CA VAL A 122 0.46 -1.00 -1.57
C VAL A 122 0.61 -2.35 -0.87
N ALA A 123 -0.06 -2.51 0.26
CA ALA A 123 -0.25 -3.80 0.94
C ALA A 123 -1.75 -4.09 1.10
N THR A 124 -2.16 -5.29 0.75
CA THR A 124 -3.46 -5.86 1.13
C THR A 124 -3.24 -6.86 2.25
N VAL A 125 -3.89 -6.63 3.38
CA VAL A 125 -3.83 -7.45 4.58
C VAL A 125 -5.22 -7.98 4.87
N THR A 126 -5.34 -9.26 5.20
CA THR A 126 -6.52 -9.74 5.92
C THR A 126 -6.15 -10.25 7.29
N ALA A 127 -7.06 -10.05 8.24
CA ALA A 127 -6.91 -10.48 9.61
C ALA A 127 -8.24 -10.98 10.17
N VAL A 128 -8.18 -11.95 11.08
CA VAL A 128 -9.34 -12.52 11.75
C VAL A 128 -9.43 -11.93 13.15
N ILE A 129 -10.57 -11.32 13.49
CA ILE A 129 -10.81 -10.72 14.82
C ILE A 129 -10.64 -11.78 15.89
N THR A 130 -9.75 -11.54 16.85
CA THR A 130 -9.50 -12.40 18.01
C THR A 130 -10.13 -11.84 19.28
N LYS A 131 -10.32 -10.52 19.34
CA LYS A 131 -10.97 -9.81 20.45
C LYS A 131 -11.61 -8.53 19.93
N SER A 132 -12.84 -8.22 20.33
CA SER A 132 -13.47 -6.92 20.09
C SER A 132 -14.67 -6.73 21.02
N ASP A 133 -15.01 -5.48 21.30
CA ASP A 133 -16.23 -5.09 22.00
C ASP A 133 -17.42 -4.82 21.06
N VAL A 134 -17.17 -4.61 19.77
CA VAL A 134 -18.20 -4.26 18.77
C VAL A 134 -18.23 -5.15 17.54
N MET A 135 -17.16 -5.90 17.25
CA MET A 135 -17.10 -6.81 16.11
C MET A 135 -17.15 -8.28 16.54
N PRO A 136 -17.80 -9.16 15.77
CA PRO A 136 -17.78 -10.60 16.02
C PRO A 136 -16.36 -11.19 16.02
N VAL A 137 -16.01 -11.92 17.07
CA VAL A 137 -14.79 -12.75 17.10
C VAL A 137 -14.89 -13.84 16.02
N GLY A 138 -13.79 -14.06 15.29
CA GLY A 138 -13.73 -14.97 14.15
C GLY A 138 -14.11 -14.34 12.81
N GLN A 139 -14.63 -13.11 12.79
CA GLN A 139 -14.87 -12.38 11.54
C GLN A 139 -13.53 -12.00 10.89
N ARG A 140 -13.40 -12.23 9.58
CA ARG A 140 -12.27 -11.69 8.80
C ARG A 140 -12.56 -10.27 8.36
N VAL A 141 -11.53 -9.44 8.45
CA VAL A 141 -11.51 -8.07 7.94
C VAL A 141 -10.37 -7.91 6.94
N GLY A 142 -10.55 -7.00 6.00
CA GLY A 142 -9.58 -6.64 4.98
C GLY A 142 -9.14 -5.20 5.12
N LEU A 143 -7.83 -4.97 5.06
CA LEU A 143 -7.20 -3.66 5.06
C LEU A 143 -6.35 -3.49 3.81
N SER A 144 -6.46 -2.34 3.16
CA SER A 144 -5.51 -1.89 2.14
C SER A 144 -4.69 -0.74 2.71
N ILE A 145 -3.38 -0.78 2.57
CA ILE A 145 -2.47 0.26 3.04
C ILE A 145 -1.70 0.77 1.84
N TYR A 146 -1.66 2.07 1.65
CA TYR A 146 -0.80 2.73 0.67
C TYR A 146 0.24 3.55 1.41
N HIS A 147 1.52 3.24 1.18
CA HIS A 147 2.68 4.00 1.63
C HIS A 147 2.99 5.11 0.61
N GLY A 148 2.46 6.30 0.84
CA GLY A 148 2.57 7.41 -0.10
C GLY A 148 4.01 7.95 -0.21
N PRO A 149 4.37 8.59 -1.33
CA PRO A 149 5.67 9.27 -1.43
C PRO A 149 5.69 10.50 -0.52
N GLY A 150 6.64 10.57 0.41
CA GLY A 150 6.77 11.71 1.33
C GLY A 150 5.83 11.65 2.53
N HIS A 151 6.08 12.50 3.52
CA HIS A 151 5.34 12.49 4.79
C HIS A 151 3.86 12.87 4.61
N GLY A 152 2.96 12.09 5.19
CA GLY A 152 1.53 12.39 5.27
C GLY A 152 0.70 12.01 4.04
N ASN A 153 1.28 11.24 3.10
CA ASN A 153 0.58 10.79 1.88
C ASN A 153 0.04 9.36 1.98
N ASP A 154 0.16 8.73 3.15
CA ASP A 154 -0.34 7.40 3.39
C ASP A 154 -1.87 7.38 3.37
N ARG A 155 -2.41 6.24 2.96
CA ARG A 155 -3.85 5.99 2.95
C ARG A 155 -4.16 4.60 3.45
N LEU A 156 -5.34 4.45 4.04
CA LEU A 156 -5.85 3.17 4.51
C LEU A 156 -7.28 2.95 4.00
N GLY A 157 -7.60 1.71 3.67
CA GLY A 157 -8.94 1.26 3.34
C GLY A 157 -9.28 0.07 4.22
N PHE A 158 -10.56 -0.08 4.55
CA PHE A 158 -11.05 -1.14 5.42
C PHE A 158 -12.37 -1.72 4.91
N SER A 159 -12.56 -3.02 5.07
CA SER A 159 -13.65 -3.81 4.48
C SER A 159 -14.98 -3.74 5.26
N TRP A 160 -15.24 -2.64 5.95
CA TRP A 160 -16.48 -2.40 6.67
C TRP A 160 -16.87 -0.92 6.59
N GLY A 161 -18.00 -0.56 7.19
CA GLY A 161 -18.55 0.79 7.05
C GLY A 161 -19.03 0.98 5.62
N VAL A 162 -18.31 1.79 4.84
CA VAL A 162 -18.63 2.04 3.42
C VAL A 162 -17.96 1.05 2.45
N GLY A 163 -16.95 0.30 2.91
CA GLY A 163 -16.33 -0.78 2.14
C GLY A 163 -17.06 -2.10 2.36
N ASN A 164 -17.17 -2.93 1.32
CA ASN A 164 -17.75 -4.28 1.39
C ASN A 164 -19.18 -4.27 2.00
N LEU A 165 -20.01 -3.29 1.63
CA LEU A 165 -21.41 -3.24 2.03
C LEU A 165 -22.27 -3.96 0.98
N ASP A 166 -23.21 -4.78 1.42
CA ASP A 166 -24.15 -5.50 0.56
C ASP A 166 -25.55 -5.48 1.17
N VAL A 167 -26.53 -6.06 0.48
CA VAL A 167 -27.91 -6.23 0.95
C VAL A 167 -28.28 -7.71 0.98
N ASP A 168 -28.93 -8.15 2.06
CA ASP A 168 -29.46 -9.51 2.13
C ASP A 168 -30.74 -9.67 1.28
N ALA A 169 -31.30 -10.89 1.29
CA ALA A 169 -32.52 -11.21 0.54
C ALA A 169 -33.77 -10.42 0.99
N ASP A 170 -33.76 -9.86 2.21
CA ASP A 170 -34.82 -9.00 2.74
C ASP A 170 -34.57 -7.50 2.41
N GLY A 171 -33.47 -7.18 1.71
CA GLY A 171 -33.06 -5.81 1.40
C GLY A 171 -32.40 -5.07 2.57
N LYS A 172 -31.96 -5.77 3.62
CA LYS A 172 -31.29 -5.16 4.77
C LYS A 172 -29.79 -5.04 4.51
N PRO A 173 -29.15 -3.93 4.90
CA PRO A 173 -27.70 -3.79 4.76
C PRO A 173 -26.97 -4.84 5.61
N VAL A 174 -26.01 -5.52 5.01
CA VAL A 174 -25.15 -6.52 5.66
C VAL A 174 -23.70 -6.27 5.32
N GLN A 175 -22.81 -6.80 6.16
CA GLN A 175 -21.38 -6.86 5.90
C GLN A 175 -21.04 -8.30 5.48
N PRO A 176 -20.81 -8.57 4.19
CA PRO A 176 -20.46 -9.90 3.71
C PRO A 176 -19.13 -10.39 4.24
N VAL A 177 -18.92 -11.70 4.08
CA VAL A 177 -17.66 -12.35 4.41
C VAL A 177 -16.54 -11.81 3.52
N VAL A 178 -15.45 -11.41 4.15
CA VAL A 178 -14.21 -11.04 3.46
C VAL A 178 -13.39 -12.31 3.19
N GLY A 179 -13.03 -12.52 1.92
CA GLY A 179 -12.09 -13.58 1.53
C GLY A 179 -10.65 -13.25 1.92
N THR A 180 -9.75 -14.23 1.88
CA THR A 180 -8.32 -13.97 2.11
C THR A 180 -7.78 -12.97 1.08
N CYS A 181 -6.89 -12.07 1.52
CA CYS A 181 -6.24 -11.09 0.64
C CYS A 181 -7.20 -10.16 -0.13
N MET A 182 -8.39 -9.90 0.41
CA MET A 182 -9.38 -8.98 -0.19
C MET A 182 -9.54 -7.73 0.67
N ALA A 183 -9.43 -6.55 0.06
CA ALA A 183 -9.68 -5.26 0.70
C ALA A 183 -10.16 -4.23 -0.35
N PRO A 184 -10.92 -3.19 0.04
CA PRO A 184 -11.24 -2.08 -0.85
C PRO A 184 -10.00 -1.23 -1.16
N ALA A 185 -10.13 -0.23 -2.03
CA ALA A 185 -9.04 0.73 -2.27
C ALA A 185 -8.70 1.53 -0.98
N PRO A 186 -7.45 2.02 -0.83
CA PRO A 186 -7.05 2.81 0.33
C PRO A 186 -7.62 4.23 0.24
N PHE A 187 -8.86 4.40 0.70
CA PHE A 187 -9.63 5.63 0.50
C PHE A 187 -9.40 6.68 1.58
N ALA A 188 -9.15 6.28 2.83
CA ALA A 188 -9.04 7.20 3.96
C ALA A 188 -7.62 7.77 4.09
N PRO A 189 -7.44 9.10 4.05
CA PRO A 189 -6.15 9.73 4.30
C PRO A 189 -5.65 9.45 5.71
N VAL A 190 -4.37 9.16 5.85
CA VAL A 190 -3.68 9.22 7.15
C VAL A 190 -3.43 10.69 7.51
N VAL A 191 -3.73 11.04 8.76
CA VAL A 191 -3.61 12.43 9.26
C VAL A 191 -2.67 12.56 10.46
N ASP A 192 -2.22 11.43 11.02
CA ASP A 192 -1.21 11.38 12.08
C ASP A 192 -0.60 9.97 12.09
N GLY A 193 0.72 9.85 12.30
CA GLY A 193 1.46 8.59 12.15
C GLY A 193 1.67 8.19 10.68
N GLY A 194 1.81 6.89 10.42
CA GLY A 194 2.06 6.34 9.09
C GLY A 194 2.34 4.85 9.08
N PHE A 195 2.52 4.30 7.88
CA PHE A 195 2.83 2.90 7.62
C PHE A 195 4.10 2.78 6.78
N ALA A 196 4.82 1.67 6.94
CA ALA A 196 5.92 1.25 6.09
C ALA A 196 5.52 -0.02 5.37
N VAL A 197 5.54 0.00 4.03
CA VAL A 197 5.34 -1.19 3.19
C VAL A 197 6.71 -1.59 2.63
N HIS A 198 7.11 -2.83 2.89
CA HIS A 198 8.25 -3.48 2.26
C HIS A 198 7.72 -4.51 1.28
N PRO A 199 7.72 -4.21 -0.04
CA PRO A 199 7.21 -5.14 -1.02
C PRO A 199 8.16 -6.30 -1.26
N ALA A 200 7.59 -7.45 -1.60
CA ALA A 200 8.29 -8.56 -2.24
C ALA A 200 7.36 -9.21 -3.27
N ASP A 201 7.94 -9.83 -4.29
CA ASP A 201 7.19 -10.66 -5.23
C ASP A 201 6.67 -11.91 -4.53
N LEU A 202 5.53 -12.43 -4.99
CA LEU A 202 5.01 -13.70 -4.48
C LEU A 202 5.95 -14.83 -4.90
N GLU A 203 6.38 -15.62 -3.92
CA GLU A 203 7.23 -16.77 -4.17
C GLU A 203 6.42 -17.87 -4.88
N VAL A 204 6.99 -18.40 -5.97
CA VAL A 204 6.48 -19.60 -6.63
C VAL A 204 7.34 -20.76 -6.18
N ARG A 205 6.68 -21.80 -5.68
CA ARG A 205 7.32 -23.07 -5.32
C ARG A 205 7.47 -23.99 -6.52
#